data_AF-A0A552AYI7-F1
#
_entry.id   AF-A0A552AYI7-F1
#
_cell.length_a   1.000
_cell.length_b   1.000
_cell.length_c   1.000
_cell.angle_alpha   90.00
_cell.angle_beta   90.00
_cell.angle_gamma   90.00
#
_symmetry.space_group_name_H-M   'P 1'
#
loop_
_entity.id
_entity.type
_entity.pdbx_description
1 polymer ?
#
loop_
_entity_poly.entity_id
_entity_poly.type
_entity_poly.pdbx_seq_one_letter_code
_entity_poly.pdbx_strand_id
1 'polypeptide(L)'
;MVQQLGQFLNPQAGSIEEYQKFLSEVLQAEWESNSDPTVVYPILQRRQHLLDDIFAQLLQQWARYRFSQGKPEEVAGIVGVIQNLCVDIQNFPLGSRANNLEIAITGYQTVLEVRTRDAFRYEWASVQNNLGNAYNKRIRGERAENLELAIVAYNLSLEVYTRDADAFPYEWASVQNNLGTAYSNRIRGERADNLELAIAALNKSLEVYTRDAFPQTWAMIQNNLGTAYSQRIREERAENLELAIVAYNLSLEVYTRDAFPYEWARTQNNLGAAYSQRIRGERAENLELAIVAYNLSLEVYTRDAFPYEWARTQNNLGNAYRHRIKGERAENLELAIVAYNLSLEVCTRDAFPQDWAVTQNNLGSAYINRIKGDIVENIETAIFCYQEALKIRTFDVFPLDWATTQNNLGNAYSERIRGNKAENIENAIVCYQEALQIYTRQAFPRDWAETQYNLANTLRERFKLLGKVADIQQAINSYKQAGEIIEKTEDKTLYFNYSYQLGKALFEGGYYTEAIEHLENCQQLYQKQKDISSLAPILLELARLYHRTGRLEQARLYFKDSLRLFRRLGDQDNVASVTTALGNLEIQIGRISQACSHLKEAQTYYQENNNSERLEEINYLLKILQSA
;
A
#
# COMPACT_ATOMS: atom_id res chain seq x y z
N MET A 1 -37.98 3.68 33.56
CA MET A 1 -36.81 4.56 33.27
C MET A 1 -36.19 4.31 31.89
N VAL A 2 -36.10 3.07 31.41
CA VAL A 2 -35.61 2.75 30.04
C VAL A 2 -36.57 3.23 28.92
N GLN A 3 -37.87 3.33 29.22
CA GLN A 3 -38.92 3.69 28.25
C GLN A 3 -38.91 5.16 27.80
N GLN A 4 -38.31 6.08 28.58
CA GLN A 4 -38.31 7.53 28.27
C GLN A 4 -37.01 8.03 27.62
N LEU A 5 -35.91 7.27 27.68
CA LEU A 5 -34.63 7.67 27.08
C LEU A 5 -34.49 7.26 25.60
N GLY A 6 -35.13 6.16 25.17
CA GLY A 6 -35.06 5.69 23.77
C GLY A 6 -35.90 6.52 22.79
N GLN A 7 -37.09 6.99 23.22
CA GLN A 7 -37.99 7.78 22.36
C GLN A 7 -37.51 9.20 22.08
N PHE A 8 -36.59 9.75 22.90
CA PHE A 8 -36.05 11.10 22.70
C PHE A 8 -34.84 11.16 21.75
N LEU A 9 -34.19 10.03 21.46
CA LEU A 9 -32.95 9.97 20.69
C LEU A 9 -33.10 9.38 19.28
N ASN A 10 -34.18 8.64 18.99
CA ASN A 10 -34.42 8.10 17.66
C ASN A 10 -35.93 8.08 17.29
N PRO A 11 -36.42 9.02 16.48
CA PRO A 11 -37.83 9.09 16.09
C PRO A 11 -38.30 7.95 15.17
N GLN A 12 -37.41 7.03 14.77
CA GLN A 12 -37.74 5.80 14.03
C GLN A 12 -37.82 4.54 14.91
N ALA A 13 -37.65 4.64 16.24
CA ALA A 13 -37.73 3.49 17.13
C ALA A 13 -39.19 2.98 17.21
N GLY A 14 -39.41 1.73 16.78
CA GLY A 14 -40.71 1.08 16.86
C GLY A 14 -41.21 0.93 18.30
N SER A 15 -42.52 0.74 18.48
CA SER A 15 -43.07 0.44 19.81
C SER A 15 -42.66 -0.96 20.27
N ILE A 16 -42.59 -1.23 21.58
CA ILE A 16 -42.27 -2.58 22.09
C ILE A 16 -43.25 -3.63 21.52
N GLU A 17 -44.53 -3.26 21.38
CA GLU A 17 -45.56 -4.12 20.78
C GLU A 17 -45.24 -4.44 19.31
N GLU A 18 -44.68 -3.48 18.57
CA GLU A 18 -44.27 -3.66 17.19
C GLU A 18 -43.08 -4.62 17.07
N TYR A 19 -42.06 -4.50 17.93
CA TYR A 19 -40.95 -5.46 17.98
C TYR A 19 -41.43 -6.86 18.38
N GLN A 20 -42.35 -6.98 19.34
CA GLN A 20 -42.92 -8.28 19.74
C GLN A 20 -43.72 -8.94 18.63
N LYS A 21 -44.53 -8.15 17.90
CA LYS A 21 -45.28 -8.64 16.74
C LYS A 21 -44.32 -9.07 15.63
N PHE A 22 -43.28 -8.29 15.37
CA PHE A 22 -42.27 -8.63 14.38
C PHE A 22 -41.50 -9.89 14.74
N LEU A 23 -41.04 -10.02 16.00
CA LEU A 23 -40.37 -11.21 16.49
C LEU A 23 -41.26 -12.46 16.35
N SER A 24 -42.54 -12.34 16.69
CA SER A 24 -43.48 -13.46 16.56
C SER A 24 -43.72 -13.83 15.09
N GLU A 25 -43.88 -12.84 14.21
CA GLU A 25 -44.07 -13.01 12.77
C GLU A 25 -42.88 -13.73 12.13
N VAL A 26 -41.64 -13.30 12.44
CA VAL A 26 -40.44 -13.90 11.85
C VAL A 26 -40.15 -15.29 12.40
N LEU A 27 -40.30 -15.52 13.71
CA LEU A 27 -40.09 -16.85 14.29
C LEU A 27 -41.13 -17.87 13.81
N GLN A 28 -42.38 -17.43 13.60
CA GLN A 28 -43.41 -18.27 13.01
C GLN A 28 -43.07 -18.62 11.55
N ALA A 29 -42.64 -17.64 10.76
CA ALA A 29 -42.25 -17.86 9.38
C ALA A 29 -41.06 -18.83 9.27
N GLU A 30 -40.05 -18.68 10.12
CA GLU A 30 -38.91 -19.61 10.22
C GLU A 30 -39.34 -21.04 10.52
N TRP A 31 -40.27 -21.21 11.46
CA TRP A 31 -40.81 -22.53 11.83
C TRP A 31 -41.61 -23.16 10.69
N GLU A 32 -42.51 -22.40 10.06
CA GLU A 32 -43.40 -22.90 9.02
C GLU A 32 -42.70 -23.15 7.68
N SER A 33 -41.70 -22.34 7.35
CA SER A 33 -40.97 -22.45 6.08
C SER A 33 -39.76 -23.38 6.16
N ASN A 34 -39.41 -23.87 7.35
CA ASN A 34 -38.14 -24.55 7.60
C ASN A 34 -36.94 -23.71 7.09
N SER A 35 -37.00 -22.41 7.38
CA SER A 35 -35.96 -21.43 7.07
C SER A 35 -35.70 -21.26 5.58
N ASP A 36 -36.78 -21.22 4.80
CA ASP A 36 -36.73 -20.81 3.40
C ASP A 36 -36.53 -19.28 3.32
N PRO A 37 -35.38 -18.81 2.78
CA PRO A 37 -35.11 -17.38 2.67
C PRO A 37 -36.16 -16.64 1.81
N THR A 38 -36.84 -17.32 0.89
CA THR A 38 -37.88 -16.71 0.05
C THR A 38 -39.13 -16.31 0.85
N VAL A 39 -39.33 -16.91 2.02
CA VAL A 39 -40.42 -16.58 2.96
C VAL A 39 -39.94 -15.58 4.03
N VAL A 40 -38.74 -15.80 4.58
CA VAL A 40 -38.20 -15.00 5.68
C VAL A 40 -37.72 -13.62 5.21
N TYR A 41 -36.98 -13.55 4.10
CA TYR A 41 -36.35 -12.30 3.64
C TYR A 41 -37.37 -11.19 3.34
N PRO A 42 -38.54 -11.46 2.72
CA PRO A 42 -39.58 -10.43 2.56
C PRO A 42 -40.12 -9.87 3.89
N ILE A 43 -40.12 -10.65 4.97
CA ILE A 43 -40.54 -10.18 6.30
C ILE A 43 -39.46 -9.26 6.87
N LEU A 44 -38.20 -9.69 6.82
CA LEU A 44 -37.04 -8.88 7.24
C LEU A 44 -36.97 -7.57 6.45
N GLN A 45 -37.15 -7.63 5.12
CA GLN A 45 -37.07 -6.49 4.22
C GLN A 45 -38.13 -5.43 4.53
N ARG A 46 -39.36 -5.83 4.85
CA ARG A 46 -40.45 -4.89 5.17
C ARG A 46 -40.22 -4.13 6.48
N ARG A 47 -39.45 -4.69 7.40
CA ARG A 47 -39.25 -4.16 8.77
C ARG A 47 -37.78 -3.99 9.14
N GLN A 48 -36.93 -3.66 8.17
CA GLN A 48 -35.48 -3.48 8.37
C GLN A 48 -35.12 -2.50 9.49
N HIS A 49 -35.94 -1.46 9.69
CA HIS A 49 -35.73 -0.46 10.75
C HIS A 49 -35.84 -1.06 12.16
N LEU A 50 -36.47 -2.23 12.32
CA LEU A 50 -36.53 -2.97 13.59
C LEU A 50 -35.38 -3.96 13.77
N LEU A 51 -34.48 -4.13 12.79
CA LEU A 51 -33.29 -4.97 12.93
C LEU A 51 -32.17 -4.16 13.59
N ASP A 52 -32.25 -4.05 14.91
CA ASP A 52 -31.33 -3.28 15.75
C ASP A 52 -31.02 -3.98 17.09
N ASP A 53 -30.34 -3.25 17.98
CA ASP A 53 -29.97 -3.72 19.31
C ASP A 53 -31.17 -4.04 20.21
N ILE A 54 -32.31 -3.37 20.01
CA ILE A 54 -33.54 -3.63 20.76
C ILE A 54 -34.09 -5.00 20.34
N PHE A 55 -34.08 -5.31 19.05
CA PHE A 55 -34.49 -6.62 18.56
C PHE A 55 -33.59 -7.75 19.05
N ALA A 56 -32.25 -7.54 19.05
CA ALA A 56 -31.30 -8.51 19.61
C ALA A 56 -31.61 -8.81 21.09
N GLN A 57 -31.82 -7.77 21.91
CA GLN A 57 -32.15 -7.91 23.32
C GLN A 57 -33.51 -8.58 23.53
N LEU A 58 -34.53 -8.21 22.73
CA LEU A 58 -35.85 -8.81 22.81
C LEU A 58 -35.83 -10.29 22.46
N LEU A 59 -35.13 -10.67 21.39
CA LEU A 59 -34.94 -12.07 20.99
C LEU A 59 -34.31 -12.87 22.13
N GLN A 60 -33.23 -12.35 22.74
CA GLN A 60 -32.56 -13.01 23.87
C GLN A 60 -33.47 -13.16 25.08
N GLN A 61 -34.16 -12.10 25.50
CA GLN A 61 -35.05 -12.14 26.66
C GLN A 61 -36.22 -13.09 26.44
N TRP A 62 -36.83 -13.03 25.25
CA TRP A 62 -37.90 -13.93 24.86
C TRP A 62 -37.43 -15.40 24.86
N ALA A 63 -36.26 -15.68 24.28
CA ALA A 63 -35.68 -17.01 24.22
C ALA A 63 -35.41 -17.57 25.62
N ARG A 64 -34.70 -16.82 26.48
CA ARG A 64 -34.42 -17.23 27.86
C ARG A 64 -35.69 -17.47 28.67
N TYR A 65 -36.71 -16.64 28.49
CA TYR A 65 -38.01 -16.87 29.11
C TYR A 65 -38.61 -18.20 28.66
N ARG A 66 -38.64 -18.47 27.35
CA ARG A 66 -39.16 -19.73 26.80
C ARG A 66 -38.35 -20.94 27.25
N PHE A 67 -37.02 -20.83 27.33
CA PHE A 67 -36.14 -21.90 27.83
C PHE A 67 -36.44 -22.24 29.29
N SER A 68 -36.75 -21.23 30.12
CA SER A 68 -37.05 -21.43 31.54
C SER A 68 -38.43 -22.05 31.82
N GLN A 69 -39.39 -21.88 30.91
CA GLN A 69 -40.79 -22.31 31.11
C GLN A 69 -41.20 -23.52 30.26
N GLY A 70 -40.47 -23.80 29.17
CA GLY A 70 -40.84 -24.80 28.18
C GLY A 70 -40.43 -26.22 28.57
N LYS A 71 -41.13 -27.21 27.99
CA LYS A 71 -40.68 -28.61 28.08
C LYS A 71 -39.45 -28.84 27.21
N PRO A 72 -38.58 -29.84 27.51
CA PRO A 72 -37.35 -30.08 26.75
C PRO A 72 -37.54 -30.16 25.22
N GLU A 73 -38.59 -30.82 24.74
CA GLU A 73 -38.88 -30.95 23.30
C GLU A 73 -39.27 -29.62 22.65
N GLU A 74 -40.11 -28.82 23.33
CA GLU A 74 -40.50 -27.48 22.87
C GLU A 74 -39.28 -26.55 22.83
N VAL A 75 -38.44 -26.62 23.86
CA VAL A 75 -37.19 -25.85 23.94
C VAL A 75 -36.25 -26.23 22.80
N ALA A 76 -36.09 -27.53 22.51
CA ALA A 76 -35.25 -27.98 21.40
C ALA A 76 -35.73 -27.44 20.04
N GLY A 77 -37.05 -27.41 19.82
CA GLY A 77 -37.66 -26.82 18.62
C GLY A 77 -37.39 -25.31 18.53
N ILE A 78 -37.63 -24.56 19.61
CA ILE A 78 -37.39 -23.11 19.68
C ILE A 78 -35.91 -22.78 19.42
N VAL A 79 -35.00 -23.55 20.00
CA VAL A 79 -33.55 -23.38 19.77
C VAL A 79 -33.20 -23.55 18.29
N GLY A 80 -33.80 -24.54 17.62
CA GLY A 80 -33.62 -24.74 16.18
C GLY A 80 -34.06 -23.53 15.36
N VAL A 81 -35.24 -22.98 15.65
CA VAL A 81 -35.77 -21.77 14.98
C VAL A 81 -34.85 -20.58 15.17
N ILE A 82 -34.40 -20.33 16.40
CA ILE A 82 -33.52 -19.20 16.69
C ILE A 82 -32.20 -19.37 15.93
N GLN A 83 -31.63 -20.58 15.90
CA GLN A 83 -30.40 -20.81 15.14
C GLN A 83 -30.58 -20.48 13.66
N ASN A 84 -31.67 -20.93 13.05
CA ASN A 84 -31.88 -20.67 11.63
C ASN A 84 -32.14 -19.19 11.35
N LEU A 85 -32.94 -18.53 12.19
CA LEU A 85 -33.11 -17.07 12.14
C LEU A 85 -31.79 -16.33 12.20
N CYS A 86 -30.86 -16.79 13.05
CA CYS A 86 -29.53 -16.19 13.13
C CYS A 86 -28.74 -16.39 11.83
N VAL A 87 -28.84 -17.56 11.18
CA VAL A 87 -28.21 -17.81 9.87
C VAL A 87 -28.80 -16.89 8.80
N ASP A 88 -30.12 -16.75 8.76
CA ASP A 88 -30.83 -15.92 7.79
C ASP A 88 -30.53 -14.43 7.99
N ILE A 89 -30.62 -13.92 9.22
CA ILE A 89 -30.24 -12.54 9.54
C ILE A 89 -28.74 -12.30 9.25
N GLN A 90 -27.86 -13.25 9.59
CA GLN A 90 -26.44 -13.15 9.26
C GLN A 90 -26.19 -13.08 7.76
N ASN A 91 -27.01 -13.70 6.91
CA ASN A 91 -26.83 -13.70 5.45
C ASN A 91 -27.73 -12.69 4.73
N PHE A 92 -28.60 -12.00 5.46
CA PHE A 92 -29.51 -11.02 4.90
C PHE A 92 -28.74 -9.81 4.35
N PRO A 93 -28.89 -9.49 3.04
CA PRO A 93 -28.06 -8.48 2.37
C PRO A 93 -28.54 -7.04 2.57
N LEU A 94 -29.75 -6.84 3.11
CA LEU A 94 -30.36 -5.53 3.28
C LEU A 94 -30.31 -5.08 4.75
N GLY A 95 -30.43 -3.77 4.96
CA GLY A 95 -30.40 -3.15 6.29
C GLY A 95 -28.99 -2.96 6.84
N SER A 96 -28.90 -2.72 8.15
CA SER A 96 -27.62 -2.50 8.83
C SER A 96 -26.88 -3.82 9.02
N ARG A 97 -25.81 -4.04 8.23
CA ARG A 97 -24.94 -5.22 8.36
C ARG A 97 -24.39 -5.39 9.78
N ALA A 98 -24.04 -4.27 10.43
CA ALA A 98 -23.55 -4.27 11.80
C ALA A 98 -24.60 -4.81 12.76
N ASN A 99 -25.85 -4.35 12.66
CA ASN A 99 -26.94 -4.81 13.53
C ASN A 99 -27.28 -6.28 13.27
N ASN A 100 -27.35 -6.69 12.00
CA ASN A 100 -27.63 -8.09 11.64
C ASN A 100 -26.61 -9.05 12.29
N LEU A 101 -25.32 -8.67 12.30
CA LEU A 101 -24.28 -9.47 12.94
C LEU A 101 -24.42 -9.49 14.46
N GLU A 102 -24.76 -8.38 15.12
CA GLU A 102 -24.99 -8.37 16.57
C GLU A 102 -26.22 -9.20 16.97
N ILE A 103 -27.30 -9.17 16.18
CA ILE A 103 -28.49 -10.01 16.39
C ILE A 103 -28.11 -11.49 16.28
N ALA A 104 -27.39 -11.88 15.22
CA ALA A 104 -26.95 -13.26 15.02
C ALA A 104 -26.01 -13.72 16.15
N ILE A 105 -25.02 -12.92 16.53
CA ILE A 105 -24.11 -13.22 17.66
C ILE A 105 -24.91 -13.43 18.95
N THR A 106 -25.82 -12.51 19.26
CA THR A 106 -26.65 -12.57 20.47
C THR A 106 -27.52 -13.83 20.47
N GLY A 107 -28.14 -14.16 19.34
CA GLY A 107 -28.96 -15.35 19.20
C GLY A 107 -28.15 -16.65 19.30
N TYR A 108 -26.99 -16.75 18.64
CA TYR A 108 -26.10 -17.91 18.77
C TYR A 108 -25.60 -18.10 20.20
N GLN A 109 -25.17 -17.02 20.88
CA GLN A 109 -24.78 -17.09 22.30
C GLN A 109 -25.94 -17.59 23.17
N THR A 110 -27.16 -17.13 22.91
CA THR A 110 -28.35 -17.55 23.64
C THR A 110 -28.69 -19.01 23.38
N VAL A 111 -28.56 -19.48 22.13
CA VAL A 111 -28.72 -20.89 21.75
C VAL A 111 -27.72 -21.79 22.48
N LEU A 112 -26.48 -21.35 22.64
CA LEU A 112 -25.41 -22.08 23.33
C LEU A 112 -25.64 -22.23 24.85
N GLU A 113 -26.57 -21.47 25.45
CA GLU A 113 -26.98 -21.66 26.85
C GLU A 113 -27.73 -22.99 27.06
N VAL A 114 -28.39 -23.49 26.00
CA VAL A 114 -29.17 -24.73 26.02
C VAL A 114 -28.45 -25.85 25.27
N ARG A 115 -27.94 -25.57 24.07
CA ARG A 115 -27.13 -26.52 23.30
C ARG A 115 -25.74 -26.57 23.89
N THR A 116 -25.53 -27.38 24.93
CA THR A 116 -24.20 -27.60 25.51
C THR A 116 -23.46 -28.71 24.77
N ARG A 117 -22.13 -28.72 24.85
CA ARG A 117 -21.29 -29.75 24.23
C ARG A 117 -21.66 -31.17 24.65
N ASP A 118 -22.06 -31.35 25.91
CA ASP A 118 -22.34 -32.68 26.48
C ASP A 118 -23.73 -33.20 26.07
N ALA A 119 -24.71 -32.30 25.88
CA ALA A 119 -26.08 -32.68 25.53
C ALA A 119 -26.36 -32.68 24.02
N PHE A 120 -25.72 -31.78 23.27
CA PHE A 120 -25.98 -31.53 21.85
C PHE A 120 -24.67 -31.36 21.09
N ARG A 121 -23.82 -32.39 21.13
CA ARG A 121 -22.42 -32.30 20.69
C ARG A 121 -22.25 -31.72 19.29
N TYR A 122 -23.03 -32.20 18.31
CA TYR A 122 -22.87 -31.81 16.90
C TYR A 122 -23.52 -30.47 16.59
N GLU A 123 -24.71 -30.20 17.14
CA GLU A 123 -25.39 -28.93 16.98
C GLU A 123 -24.63 -27.80 17.68
N TRP A 124 -24.04 -28.07 18.84
CA TRP A 124 -23.15 -27.14 19.53
C TRP A 124 -21.96 -26.77 18.64
N ALA A 125 -21.29 -27.75 18.02
CA ALA A 125 -20.18 -27.50 17.11
C ALA A 125 -20.59 -26.69 15.88
N SER A 126 -21.79 -26.94 15.34
CA SER A 126 -22.37 -26.17 14.23
C SER A 126 -22.60 -24.70 14.61
N VAL A 127 -23.20 -24.46 15.79
CA VAL A 127 -23.43 -23.11 16.30
C VAL A 127 -22.11 -22.39 16.57
N GLN A 128 -21.10 -23.08 17.09
CA GLN A 128 -19.76 -22.51 17.29
C GLN A 128 -19.12 -22.08 15.96
N ASN A 129 -19.21 -22.88 14.89
CA ASN A 129 -18.71 -22.48 13.58
C ASN A 129 -19.44 -21.24 13.04
N ASN A 130 -20.77 -21.19 13.16
CA ASN A 130 -21.57 -20.05 12.71
C ASN A 130 -21.30 -18.78 13.54
N LEU A 131 -21.15 -18.92 14.86
CA LEU A 131 -20.73 -17.84 15.74
C LEU A 131 -19.33 -17.33 15.38
N GLY A 132 -18.40 -18.23 15.06
CA GLY A 132 -17.08 -17.88 14.55
C GLY A 132 -17.15 -17.05 13.26
N ASN A 133 -18.02 -17.43 12.33
CA ASN A 133 -18.26 -16.68 11.10
C ASN A 133 -18.83 -15.28 11.38
N ALA A 134 -19.76 -15.17 12.32
CA ALA A 134 -20.33 -13.90 12.75
C ALA A 134 -19.26 -12.98 13.36
N TYR A 135 -18.44 -13.50 14.28
CA TYR A 135 -17.32 -12.75 14.88
C TYR A 135 -16.27 -12.33 13.85
N ASN A 136 -15.91 -13.22 12.93
CA ASN A 136 -14.94 -12.91 11.88
C ASN A 136 -15.42 -11.78 10.95
N LYS A 137 -16.74 -11.58 10.81
CA LYS A 137 -17.33 -10.50 10.01
C LYS A 137 -17.81 -9.30 10.84
N ARG A 138 -17.72 -9.37 12.18
CA ARG A 138 -18.25 -8.36 13.10
C ARG A 138 -17.62 -6.99 12.88
N ILE A 139 -18.48 -5.98 12.72
CA ILE A 139 -18.11 -4.59 12.44
C ILE A 139 -17.89 -3.79 13.73
N ARG A 140 -18.69 -4.05 14.77
CA ARG A 140 -18.60 -3.34 16.06
C ARG A 140 -17.55 -3.98 16.97
N GLY A 141 -16.99 -3.20 17.88
CA GLY A 141 -15.93 -3.63 18.80
C GLY A 141 -14.53 -3.61 18.18
N GLU A 142 -13.52 -4.00 18.94
CA GLU A 142 -12.15 -4.05 18.45
C GLU A 142 -11.96 -5.21 17.47
N ARG A 143 -11.44 -4.92 16.26
CA ARG A 143 -11.23 -5.94 15.22
C ARG A 143 -10.33 -7.08 15.69
N ALA A 144 -9.31 -6.76 16.48
CA ALA A 144 -8.37 -7.75 17.02
C ALA A 144 -9.08 -8.73 17.96
N GLU A 145 -9.95 -8.25 18.85
CA GLU A 145 -10.71 -9.09 19.76
C GLU A 145 -11.74 -9.95 19.02
N ASN A 146 -12.46 -9.37 18.07
CA ASN A 146 -13.42 -10.10 17.23
C ASN A 146 -12.78 -11.29 16.50
N LEU A 147 -11.55 -11.12 16.00
CA LEU A 147 -10.81 -12.20 15.35
C LEU A 147 -10.40 -13.30 16.35
N GLU A 148 -10.00 -12.96 17.57
CA GLU A 148 -9.71 -13.97 18.60
C GLU A 148 -10.97 -14.74 18.99
N LEU A 149 -12.11 -14.06 19.17
CA LEU A 149 -13.40 -14.71 19.44
C LEU A 149 -13.79 -15.67 18.31
N ALA A 150 -13.57 -15.27 17.05
CA ALA A 150 -13.81 -16.14 15.90
C ALA A 150 -12.93 -17.39 15.94
N ILE A 151 -11.61 -17.22 16.17
CA ILE A 151 -10.65 -18.31 16.25
C ILE A 151 -11.00 -19.28 17.39
N VAL A 152 -11.39 -18.76 18.56
CA VAL A 152 -11.85 -19.58 19.69
C VAL A 152 -13.08 -20.40 19.29
N ALA A 153 -14.09 -19.78 18.68
CA ALA A 153 -15.31 -20.48 18.27
C ALA A 153 -15.04 -21.57 17.21
N TYR A 154 -14.17 -21.31 16.23
CA TYR A 154 -13.75 -22.33 15.27
C TYR A 154 -12.99 -23.49 15.94
N ASN A 155 -12.06 -23.19 16.86
CA ASN A 155 -11.33 -24.24 17.58
C ASN A 155 -12.27 -25.10 18.45
N LEU A 156 -13.28 -24.49 19.08
CA LEU A 156 -14.32 -25.22 19.81
C LEU A 156 -15.12 -26.15 18.88
N SER A 157 -15.47 -25.70 17.68
CA SER A 157 -16.12 -26.54 16.66
C SER A 157 -15.24 -27.75 16.27
N LEU A 158 -13.92 -27.55 16.14
CA LEU A 158 -12.94 -28.59 15.83
C LEU A 158 -12.66 -29.59 16.97
N GLU A 159 -13.18 -29.37 18.20
CA GLU A 159 -13.17 -30.40 19.25
C GLU A 159 -14.16 -31.55 18.96
N VAL A 160 -15.12 -31.30 18.06
CA VAL A 160 -16.18 -32.24 17.70
C VAL A 160 -16.01 -32.71 16.27
N TYR A 161 -15.87 -31.79 15.32
CA TYR A 161 -15.64 -32.14 13.93
C TYR A 161 -14.20 -32.55 13.75
N THR A 162 -13.97 -33.72 13.14
CA THR A 162 -12.64 -34.23 12.86
C THR A 162 -12.57 -34.74 11.41
N ARG A 163 -11.37 -35.10 10.95
CA ARG A 163 -11.17 -35.63 9.60
C ARG A 163 -11.66 -37.07 9.45
N ASP A 164 -12.01 -37.75 10.54
CA ASP A 164 -12.44 -39.14 10.49
C ASP A 164 -13.81 -39.24 9.77
N ALA A 165 -14.00 -40.32 9.01
CA ALA A 165 -15.18 -40.49 8.15
C ALA A 165 -16.50 -40.45 8.93
N ASP A 166 -16.50 -40.90 10.18
CA ASP A 166 -17.66 -40.93 11.07
C ASP A 166 -17.83 -39.65 11.90
N ALA A 167 -17.04 -38.60 11.63
CA ALA A 167 -16.93 -37.41 12.46
C ALA A 167 -16.99 -36.09 11.68
N PHE A 168 -17.85 -36.03 10.66
CA PHE A 168 -18.17 -34.81 9.90
C PHE A 168 -16.96 -34.19 9.18
N PRO A 169 -16.31 -34.94 8.26
CA PRO A 169 -15.09 -34.49 7.60
C PRO A 169 -15.30 -33.24 6.73
N TYR A 170 -16.50 -33.04 6.19
CA TYR A 170 -16.83 -31.85 5.39
C TYR A 170 -16.94 -30.60 6.26
N GLU A 171 -17.65 -30.70 7.39
CA GLU A 171 -17.77 -29.61 8.37
C GLU A 171 -16.40 -29.28 8.96
N TRP A 172 -15.60 -30.28 9.29
CA TRP A 172 -14.20 -30.09 9.70
C TRP A 172 -13.43 -29.28 8.67
N ALA A 173 -13.46 -29.68 7.39
CA ALA A 173 -12.76 -28.97 6.32
C ALA A 173 -13.29 -27.54 6.11
N SER A 174 -14.59 -27.31 6.27
CA SER A 174 -15.21 -25.99 6.20
C SER A 174 -14.70 -25.08 7.32
N VAL A 175 -14.65 -25.58 8.55
CA VAL A 175 -14.10 -24.86 9.70
C VAL A 175 -12.61 -24.57 9.49
N GLN A 176 -11.83 -25.51 8.93
CA GLN A 176 -10.42 -25.27 8.59
C GLN A 176 -10.26 -24.12 7.59
N ASN A 177 -11.10 -24.00 6.57
CA ASN A 177 -11.08 -22.86 5.63
C ASN A 177 -11.42 -21.53 6.34
N ASN A 178 -12.44 -21.53 7.20
CA ASN A 178 -12.85 -20.34 7.95
C ASN A 178 -11.74 -19.90 8.92
N LEU A 179 -11.10 -20.86 9.59
CA LEU A 179 -9.98 -20.65 10.48
C LEU A 179 -8.74 -20.14 9.71
N GLY A 180 -8.48 -20.68 8.52
CA GLY A 180 -7.43 -20.18 7.64
C GLY A 180 -7.60 -18.71 7.27
N THR A 181 -8.83 -18.32 6.91
CA THR A 181 -9.16 -16.91 6.65
C THR A 181 -9.02 -16.04 7.90
N ALA A 182 -9.41 -16.54 9.08
CA ALA A 182 -9.29 -15.81 10.33
C ALA A 182 -7.82 -15.60 10.74
N TYR A 183 -6.97 -16.63 10.61
CA TYR A 183 -5.53 -16.51 10.85
C TYR A 183 -4.85 -15.55 9.86
N SER A 184 -5.21 -15.60 8.58
CA SER A 184 -4.73 -14.63 7.57
C SER A 184 -5.06 -13.19 7.94
N ASN A 185 -6.15 -12.94 8.68
CA ASN A 185 -6.55 -11.61 9.10
C ASN A 185 -6.17 -11.26 10.54
N ARG A 186 -5.60 -12.20 11.30
CA ARG A 186 -5.31 -12.06 12.72
C ARG A 186 -4.27 -10.95 12.98
N ILE A 187 -4.64 -10.05 13.90
CA ILE A 187 -3.85 -8.87 14.27
C ILE A 187 -2.89 -9.18 15.43
N ARG A 188 -3.30 -10.00 16.40
CA ARG A 188 -2.46 -10.36 17.56
C ARG A 188 -1.46 -11.47 17.22
N GLY A 189 -0.32 -11.46 17.89
CA GLY A 189 0.77 -12.42 17.66
C GLY A 189 1.66 -12.05 16.47
N GLU A 190 2.69 -12.86 16.25
CA GLU A 190 3.62 -12.67 15.15
C GLU A 190 2.93 -12.88 13.78
N ARG A 191 3.03 -11.89 12.89
CA ARG A 191 2.36 -11.92 11.58
C ARG A 191 2.81 -13.12 10.74
N ALA A 192 4.09 -13.45 10.81
CA ALA A 192 4.66 -14.59 10.11
C ALA A 192 4.02 -15.91 10.56
N ASP A 193 3.85 -16.10 11.87
CA ASP A 193 3.28 -17.33 12.45
C ASP A 193 1.80 -17.47 12.10
N ASN A 194 1.06 -16.36 12.16
CA ASN A 194 -0.35 -16.32 11.77
C ASN A 194 -0.55 -16.75 10.30
N LEU A 195 0.34 -16.34 9.39
CA LEU A 195 0.26 -16.73 7.98
C LEU A 195 0.59 -18.22 7.78
N GLU A 196 1.52 -18.79 8.53
CA GLU A 196 1.77 -20.25 8.48
C GLU A 196 0.58 -21.05 9.00
N LEU A 197 -0.06 -20.59 10.09
CA LEU A 197 -1.30 -21.20 10.60
C LEU A 197 -2.43 -21.14 9.56
N ALA A 198 -2.54 -20.01 8.85
CA ALA A 198 -3.52 -19.84 7.80
C ALA A 198 -3.32 -20.84 6.65
N ILE A 199 -2.09 -20.91 6.14
CA ILE A 199 -1.70 -21.84 5.06
C ILE A 199 -1.93 -23.29 5.48
N ALA A 200 -1.55 -23.65 6.71
CA ALA A 200 -1.75 -25.00 7.24
C ALA A 200 -3.25 -25.37 7.31
N ALA A 201 -4.10 -24.46 7.79
CA ALA A 201 -5.54 -24.70 7.86
C ALA A 201 -6.19 -24.80 6.46
N LEU A 202 -5.80 -23.95 5.52
CA LEU A 202 -6.29 -24.03 4.14
C LEU A 202 -5.86 -25.32 3.45
N ASN A 203 -4.61 -25.77 3.64
CA ASN A 203 -4.14 -27.06 3.11
C ASN A 203 -4.91 -28.24 3.72
N LYS A 204 -5.20 -28.21 5.04
CA LYS A 204 -6.07 -29.21 5.69
C LYS A 204 -7.46 -29.26 5.07
N SER A 205 -8.04 -28.10 4.75
CA SER A 205 -9.34 -28.03 4.07
C SER A 205 -9.32 -28.71 2.68
N LEU A 206 -8.21 -28.54 1.93
CA LEU A 206 -8.01 -29.17 0.61
C LEU A 206 -7.81 -30.69 0.66
N GLU A 207 -7.53 -31.28 1.83
CA GLU A 207 -7.47 -32.75 1.98
C GLU A 207 -8.84 -33.41 1.78
N VAL A 208 -9.93 -32.67 2.04
CA VAL A 208 -11.31 -33.18 1.93
C VAL A 208 -12.01 -32.56 0.73
N TYR A 209 -11.92 -31.24 0.55
CA TYR A 209 -12.52 -30.55 -0.58
C TYR A 209 -11.61 -30.63 -1.79
N THR A 210 -11.69 -31.74 -2.54
CA THR A 210 -10.93 -31.94 -3.77
C THR A 210 -11.61 -31.31 -4.99
N ARG A 211 -10.85 -31.06 -6.06
CA ARG A 211 -11.38 -30.48 -7.31
C ARG A 211 -12.53 -31.30 -7.88
N ASP A 212 -12.42 -32.61 -7.87
CA ASP A 212 -13.40 -33.50 -8.52
C ASP A 212 -14.69 -33.63 -7.72
N ALA A 213 -14.61 -33.64 -6.38
CA ALA A 213 -15.78 -33.80 -5.52
C ALA A 213 -16.47 -32.45 -5.22
N PHE A 214 -15.69 -31.37 -5.05
CA PHE A 214 -16.20 -30.06 -4.63
C PHE A 214 -15.53 -28.93 -5.42
N PRO A 215 -15.68 -28.87 -6.75
CA PRO A 215 -14.91 -27.96 -7.60
C PRO A 215 -14.99 -26.50 -7.15
N GLN A 216 -16.19 -26.02 -6.82
CA GLN A 216 -16.42 -24.63 -6.43
C GLN A 216 -15.77 -24.29 -5.08
N THR A 217 -15.88 -25.19 -4.09
CA THR A 217 -15.31 -24.97 -2.75
C THR A 217 -13.79 -25.10 -2.79
N TRP A 218 -13.28 -26.08 -3.53
CA TRP A 218 -11.85 -26.23 -3.80
C TRP A 218 -11.28 -24.97 -4.43
N ALA A 219 -11.93 -24.40 -5.46
CA ALA A 219 -11.49 -23.16 -6.09
C ALA A 219 -11.50 -21.96 -5.12
N MET A 220 -12.54 -21.83 -4.28
CA MET A 220 -12.58 -20.81 -3.22
C MET A 220 -11.36 -20.90 -2.31
N ILE A 221 -11.04 -22.12 -1.84
CA ILE A 221 -9.92 -22.37 -0.94
C ILE A 221 -8.59 -22.09 -1.64
N GLN A 222 -8.45 -22.44 -2.92
CA GLN A 222 -7.27 -22.10 -3.73
C GLN A 222 -7.07 -20.58 -3.83
N ASN A 223 -8.12 -19.79 -4.06
CA ASN A 223 -8.01 -18.33 -4.04
C ASN A 223 -7.61 -17.79 -2.65
N ASN A 224 -8.16 -18.35 -1.57
CA ASN A 224 -7.79 -17.97 -0.20
C ASN A 224 -6.32 -18.32 0.10
N LEU A 225 -5.88 -19.49 -0.36
CA LEU A 225 -4.50 -19.96 -0.23
C LEU A 225 -3.54 -19.09 -1.04
N GLY A 226 -3.92 -18.68 -2.25
CA GLY A 226 -3.17 -17.70 -3.04
C GLY A 226 -3.02 -16.36 -2.31
N THR A 227 -4.07 -15.91 -1.61
CA THR A 227 -3.99 -14.69 -0.79
C THR A 227 -2.99 -14.87 0.35
N ALA A 228 -3.05 -16.00 1.07
CA ALA A 228 -2.14 -16.29 2.17
C ALA A 228 -0.67 -16.40 1.69
N TYR A 229 -0.40 -17.10 0.59
CA TYR A 229 0.94 -17.16 -0.02
C TYR A 229 1.42 -15.79 -0.48
N SER A 230 0.56 -14.97 -1.08
CA SER A 230 0.95 -13.63 -1.52
C SER A 230 1.32 -12.69 -0.37
N GLN A 231 0.93 -13.00 0.87
CA GLN A 231 1.28 -12.24 2.07
C GLN A 231 2.37 -12.91 2.93
N ARG A 232 2.74 -14.16 2.63
CA ARG A 232 3.67 -14.98 3.42
C ARG A 232 5.06 -14.32 3.57
N ILE A 233 5.53 -14.26 4.82
CA ILE A 233 6.78 -13.60 5.23
C ILE A 233 7.96 -14.57 5.28
N ARG A 234 7.74 -15.81 5.73
CA ARG A 234 8.77 -16.86 5.78
C ARG A 234 9.05 -17.41 4.38
N GLU A 235 10.19 -18.08 4.22
CA GLU A 235 10.72 -18.55 2.93
C GLU A 235 11.04 -17.43 1.95
N GLU A 236 11.51 -17.78 0.76
CA GLU A 236 11.84 -16.80 -0.27
C GLU A 236 10.59 -16.12 -0.82
N ARG A 237 10.58 -14.78 -0.79
CA ARG A 237 9.48 -13.95 -1.30
C ARG A 237 9.11 -14.29 -2.75
N ALA A 238 10.10 -14.61 -3.57
CA ALA A 238 9.91 -14.97 -4.97
C ALA A 238 9.09 -16.27 -5.11
N GLU A 239 9.38 -17.27 -4.28
CA GLU A 239 8.68 -18.56 -4.30
C GLU A 239 7.25 -18.44 -3.80
N ASN A 240 7.04 -17.68 -2.72
CA ASN A 240 5.71 -17.41 -2.18
C ASN A 240 4.79 -16.76 -3.22
N LEU A 241 5.31 -15.85 -4.04
CA LEU A 241 4.55 -15.22 -5.12
C LEU A 241 4.23 -16.21 -6.25
N GLU A 242 5.14 -17.13 -6.60
CA GLU A 242 4.81 -18.18 -7.58
C GLU A 242 3.74 -19.15 -7.05
N LEU A 243 3.81 -19.55 -5.77
CA LEU A 243 2.78 -20.36 -5.14
C LEU A 243 1.42 -19.66 -5.16
N ALA A 244 1.40 -18.35 -4.90
CA ALA A 244 0.18 -17.55 -4.99
C ALA A 244 -0.41 -17.54 -6.41
N ILE A 245 0.42 -17.30 -7.42
CA ILE A 245 0.02 -17.31 -8.84
C ILE A 245 -0.53 -18.68 -9.24
N VAL A 246 0.14 -19.78 -8.83
CA VAL A 246 -0.35 -21.14 -9.08
C VAL A 246 -1.72 -21.35 -8.44
N ALA A 247 -1.91 -21.00 -7.17
CA ALA A 247 -3.19 -21.17 -6.48
C ALA A 247 -4.32 -20.34 -7.12
N TYR A 248 -4.06 -19.10 -7.55
CA TYR A 248 -5.05 -18.31 -8.29
C TYR A 248 -5.38 -18.93 -9.65
N ASN A 249 -4.39 -19.41 -10.41
CA ASN A 249 -4.65 -20.09 -11.68
C ASN A 249 -5.47 -21.38 -11.49
N LEU A 250 -5.19 -22.17 -10.45
CA LEU A 250 -5.99 -23.33 -10.08
C LEU A 250 -7.44 -22.95 -9.78
N SER A 251 -7.66 -21.85 -9.03
CA SER A 251 -9.00 -21.32 -8.79
C SER A 251 -9.72 -20.92 -10.09
N LEU A 252 -8.99 -20.36 -11.06
CA LEU A 252 -9.53 -19.94 -12.37
C LEU A 252 -9.80 -21.11 -13.34
N GLU A 253 -9.37 -22.33 -13.03
CA GLU A 253 -9.78 -23.53 -13.78
C GLU A 253 -11.27 -23.86 -13.57
N VAL A 254 -11.82 -23.46 -12.42
CA VAL A 254 -13.23 -23.70 -12.06
C VAL A 254 -14.04 -22.40 -12.16
N TYR A 255 -13.53 -21.32 -11.57
CA TYR A 255 -14.17 -20.02 -11.70
C TYR A 255 -13.90 -19.49 -13.09
N THR A 256 -14.90 -19.57 -13.96
CA THR A 256 -14.90 -18.95 -15.28
C THR A 256 -15.81 -17.73 -15.28
N ARG A 257 -15.57 -16.79 -16.20
CA ARG A 257 -16.40 -15.58 -16.32
C ARG A 257 -17.89 -15.89 -16.47
N ASP A 258 -18.24 -16.94 -17.20
CA ASP A 258 -19.63 -17.24 -17.52
C ASP A 258 -20.35 -17.98 -16.37
N ALA A 259 -19.65 -18.86 -15.63
CA ALA A 259 -20.26 -19.65 -14.56
C ALA A 259 -20.19 -18.95 -13.19
N PHE A 260 -19.09 -18.24 -12.91
CA PHE A 260 -18.81 -17.61 -11.61
C PHE A 260 -18.22 -16.20 -11.82
N PRO A 261 -18.97 -15.26 -12.43
CA PRO A 261 -18.42 -13.97 -12.83
C PRO A 261 -17.79 -13.20 -11.67
N TYR A 262 -18.43 -13.19 -10.50
CA TYR A 262 -17.94 -12.46 -9.33
C TYR A 262 -16.63 -13.04 -8.79
N GLU A 263 -16.56 -14.35 -8.58
CA GLU A 263 -15.40 -15.06 -8.06
C GLU A 263 -14.25 -15.05 -9.06
N TRP A 264 -14.55 -15.19 -10.35
CA TRP A 264 -13.58 -15.06 -11.43
C TRP A 264 -12.94 -13.67 -11.41
N ALA A 265 -13.75 -12.61 -11.38
CA ALA A 265 -13.25 -11.24 -11.34
C ALA A 265 -12.44 -10.93 -10.07
N ARG A 266 -12.85 -11.46 -8.91
CA ARG A 266 -12.09 -11.37 -7.66
C ARG A 266 -10.72 -12.00 -7.80
N THR A 267 -10.68 -13.22 -8.36
CA THR A 267 -9.46 -14.00 -8.51
C THR A 267 -8.53 -13.35 -9.53
N GLN A 268 -9.06 -12.77 -10.61
CA GLN A 268 -8.30 -11.98 -11.58
C GLN A 268 -7.67 -10.73 -10.94
N ASN A 269 -8.39 -9.98 -10.12
CA ASN A 269 -7.80 -8.85 -9.39
C ASN A 269 -6.68 -9.29 -8.45
N ASN A 270 -6.86 -10.40 -7.72
CA ASN A 270 -5.83 -10.94 -6.83
C ASN A 270 -4.60 -11.44 -7.59
N LEU A 271 -4.81 -12.09 -8.73
CA LEU A 271 -3.76 -12.52 -9.65
C LEU A 271 -3.00 -11.33 -10.23
N GLY A 272 -3.69 -10.25 -10.60
CA GLY A 272 -3.08 -8.99 -11.03
C GLY A 272 -2.16 -8.40 -9.97
N ALA A 273 -2.59 -8.42 -8.69
CA ALA A 273 -1.76 -7.98 -7.58
C ALA A 273 -0.50 -8.84 -7.43
N ALA A 274 -0.62 -10.17 -7.53
CA ALA A 274 0.52 -11.07 -7.48
C ALA A 274 1.50 -10.85 -8.63
N TYR A 275 1.02 -10.70 -9.88
CA TYR A 275 1.87 -10.37 -11.02
C TYR A 275 2.57 -9.01 -10.85
N SER A 276 1.86 -8.01 -10.30
CA SER A 276 2.44 -6.68 -10.05
C SER A 276 3.56 -6.70 -9.02
N GLN A 277 3.64 -7.73 -8.17
CA GLN A 277 4.70 -7.90 -7.17
C GLN A 277 5.70 -9.00 -7.54
N ARG A 278 5.46 -9.76 -8.62
CA ARG A 278 6.25 -10.92 -9.03
C ARG A 278 7.71 -10.55 -9.29
N ILE A 279 8.61 -11.31 -8.65
CA ILE A 279 10.07 -11.12 -8.70
C ILE A 279 10.69 -11.90 -9.86
N ARG A 280 10.23 -13.12 -10.14
CA ARG A 280 10.75 -13.96 -11.24
C ARG A 280 10.25 -13.47 -12.60
N GLY A 281 11.07 -13.66 -13.63
CA GLY A 281 10.77 -13.21 -14.99
C GLY A 281 11.08 -11.73 -15.21
N GLU A 282 10.79 -11.22 -16.40
CA GLU A 282 11.04 -9.82 -16.73
C GLU A 282 9.99 -8.90 -16.07
N ARG A 283 10.47 -7.87 -15.36
CA ARG A 283 9.61 -6.92 -14.66
C ARG A 283 8.57 -6.26 -15.58
N ALA A 284 8.97 -5.95 -16.81
CA ALA A 284 8.10 -5.34 -17.81
C ALA A 284 6.94 -6.28 -18.18
N GLU A 285 7.21 -7.56 -18.41
CA GLU A 285 6.16 -8.55 -18.76
C GLU A 285 5.24 -8.85 -17.57
N ASN A 286 5.79 -8.94 -16.36
CA ASN A 286 4.98 -9.12 -15.16
C ASN A 286 3.96 -7.99 -14.96
N LEU A 287 4.34 -6.75 -15.28
CA LEU A 287 3.43 -5.60 -15.21
C LEU A 287 2.34 -5.65 -16.30
N GLU A 288 2.65 -6.11 -17.51
CA GLU A 288 1.62 -6.32 -18.54
C GLU A 288 0.63 -7.42 -18.14
N LEU A 289 1.10 -8.53 -17.55
CA LEU A 289 0.24 -9.58 -17.02
C LEU A 289 -0.69 -9.04 -15.92
N ALA A 290 -0.17 -8.17 -15.04
CA ALA A 290 -0.98 -7.53 -14.02
C ALA A 290 -2.09 -6.65 -14.63
N ILE A 291 -1.73 -5.81 -15.61
CA ILE A 291 -2.67 -4.94 -16.33
C ILE A 291 -3.76 -5.76 -17.02
N VAL A 292 -3.39 -6.87 -17.67
CA VAL A 292 -4.36 -7.78 -18.30
C VAL A 292 -5.32 -8.36 -17.26
N ALA A 293 -4.82 -8.89 -16.15
CA ALA A 293 -5.66 -9.48 -15.11
C ALA A 293 -6.60 -8.44 -14.46
N TYR A 294 -6.14 -7.22 -14.22
CA TYR A 294 -7.01 -6.15 -13.72
C TYR A 294 -8.09 -5.75 -14.73
N ASN A 295 -7.75 -5.64 -16.03
CA ASN A 295 -8.74 -5.35 -17.06
C ASN A 295 -9.78 -6.47 -17.19
N LEU A 296 -9.37 -7.74 -17.10
CA LEU A 296 -10.29 -8.88 -17.05
C LEU A 296 -11.25 -8.78 -15.85
N SER A 297 -10.74 -8.43 -14.66
CA SER A 297 -11.58 -8.19 -13.48
C SER A 297 -12.62 -7.09 -13.73
N LEU A 298 -12.23 -6.01 -14.41
CA LEU A 298 -13.09 -4.87 -14.75
C LEU A 298 -14.13 -5.16 -15.85
N GLU A 299 -14.07 -6.32 -16.54
CA GLU A 299 -15.16 -6.76 -17.42
C GLU A 299 -16.44 -7.12 -16.64
N VAL A 300 -16.29 -7.55 -15.39
CA VAL A 300 -17.40 -7.93 -14.51
C VAL A 300 -17.62 -6.88 -13.43
N TYR A 301 -16.54 -6.46 -12.76
CA TYR A 301 -16.62 -5.37 -11.80
C TYR A 301 -16.82 -4.08 -12.55
N THR A 302 -18.07 -3.65 -12.67
CA THR A 302 -18.45 -2.36 -13.23
C THR A 302 -18.87 -1.41 -12.12
N ARG A 303 -18.81 -0.10 -12.39
CA ARG A 303 -19.23 0.92 -11.42
C ARG A 303 -20.67 0.71 -10.92
N ASP A 304 -21.57 0.23 -11.79
CA ASP A 304 -22.99 0.10 -11.46
C ASP A 304 -23.30 -1.21 -10.70
N ALA A 305 -22.63 -2.31 -11.04
CA ALA A 305 -22.89 -3.62 -10.41
C ALA A 305 -22.07 -3.85 -9.13
N PHE A 306 -20.80 -3.45 -9.15
CA PHE A 306 -19.83 -3.70 -8.07
C PHE A 306 -18.97 -2.44 -7.83
N PRO A 307 -19.57 -1.32 -7.38
CA PRO A 307 -18.90 -0.03 -7.30
C PRO A 307 -17.60 -0.08 -6.47
N TYR A 308 -17.63 -0.76 -5.32
CA TYR A 308 -16.48 -0.86 -4.43
C TYR A 308 -15.34 -1.69 -5.05
N GLU A 309 -15.64 -2.89 -5.54
CA GLU A 309 -14.64 -3.74 -6.17
C GLU A 309 -14.07 -3.11 -7.45
N TRP A 310 -14.92 -2.47 -8.26
CA TRP A 310 -14.49 -1.71 -9.43
C TRP A 310 -13.50 -0.61 -9.04
N ALA A 311 -13.82 0.22 -8.05
CA ALA A 311 -12.96 1.30 -7.61
C ALA A 311 -11.62 0.81 -7.03
N ARG A 312 -11.63 -0.30 -6.28
CA ARG A 312 -10.40 -0.91 -5.77
C ARG A 312 -9.53 -1.47 -6.89
N THR A 313 -10.13 -2.15 -7.88
CA THR A 313 -9.41 -2.65 -9.05
C THR A 313 -8.85 -1.51 -9.90
N GLN A 314 -9.57 -0.39 -10.02
CA GLN A 314 -9.07 0.83 -10.69
C GLN A 314 -7.83 1.40 -9.98
N ASN A 315 -7.81 1.50 -8.65
CA ASN A 315 -6.61 1.93 -7.92
C ASN A 315 -5.43 0.97 -8.13
N ASN A 316 -5.68 -0.34 -8.16
CA ASN A 316 -4.64 -1.34 -8.44
C ASN A 316 -4.09 -1.23 -9.87
N LEU A 317 -4.98 -1.01 -10.85
CA LEU A 317 -4.62 -0.77 -12.24
C LEU A 317 -3.82 0.53 -12.39
N GLY A 318 -4.19 1.59 -11.67
CA GLY A 318 -3.44 2.84 -11.61
C GLY A 318 -2.00 2.64 -11.12
N ASN A 319 -1.80 1.81 -10.10
CA ASN A 319 -0.46 1.44 -9.63
C ASN A 319 0.32 0.67 -10.68
N ALA A 320 -0.32 -0.27 -11.39
CA ALA A 320 0.33 -1.01 -12.46
C ALA A 320 0.76 -0.08 -13.61
N TYR A 321 -0.09 0.86 -14.03
CA TYR A 321 0.27 1.87 -15.02
C TYR A 321 1.38 2.82 -14.54
N ARG A 322 1.33 3.28 -13.28
CA ARG A 322 2.38 4.13 -12.69
C ARG A 322 3.74 3.45 -12.65
N HIS A 323 3.81 2.12 -12.62
CA HIS A 323 5.06 1.37 -12.66
C HIS A 323 5.38 0.74 -14.04
N ARG A 324 4.47 0.86 -15.02
CA ARG A 324 4.60 0.23 -16.33
C ARG A 324 5.86 0.71 -17.07
N ILE A 325 6.65 -0.26 -17.52
CA ILE A 325 7.93 -0.05 -18.20
C ILE A 325 7.74 0.06 -19.73
N LYS A 326 6.82 -0.71 -20.31
CA LYS A 326 6.54 -0.67 -21.75
C LYS A 326 5.71 0.56 -22.12
N GLY A 327 5.89 1.05 -23.34
CA GLY A 327 5.22 2.24 -23.86
C GLY A 327 5.85 3.54 -23.36
N GLU A 328 5.23 4.67 -23.71
CA GLU A 328 5.72 5.98 -23.32
C GLU A 328 5.42 6.27 -21.84
N ARG A 329 6.45 6.67 -21.09
CA ARG A 329 6.34 6.97 -19.66
C ARG A 329 5.26 8.02 -19.36
N ALA A 330 5.18 9.04 -20.21
CA ALA A 330 4.20 10.12 -20.08
C ALA A 330 2.77 9.59 -20.18
N GLU A 331 2.47 8.75 -21.19
CA GLU A 331 1.13 8.18 -21.36
C GLU A 331 0.76 7.20 -20.25
N ASN A 332 1.72 6.39 -19.80
CA ASN A 332 1.49 5.48 -18.67
C ASN A 332 1.09 6.22 -17.39
N LEU A 333 1.66 7.42 -17.14
CA LEU A 333 1.30 8.25 -16.00
C LEU A 333 -0.09 8.87 -16.14
N GLU A 334 -0.50 9.28 -17.35
CA GLU A 334 -1.87 9.75 -17.60
C GLU A 334 -2.89 8.63 -17.37
N LEU A 335 -2.61 7.41 -17.85
CA LEU A 335 -3.45 6.24 -17.58
C LEU A 335 -3.58 5.94 -16.08
N ALA A 336 -2.49 6.09 -15.33
CA ALA A 336 -2.51 5.94 -13.88
C ALA A 336 -3.42 6.99 -13.20
N ILE A 337 -3.26 8.25 -13.58
CA ILE A 337 -4.08 9.36 -13.06
C ILE A 337 -5.57 9.14 -13.37
N VAL A 338 -5.90 8.71 -14.59
CA VAL A 338 -7.28 8.37 -14.97
C VAL A 338 -7.83 7.26 -14.07
N ALA A 339 -7.09 6.17 -13.88
CA ALA A 339 -7.54 5.04 -13.06
C ALA A 339 -7.73 5.43 -11.57
N TYR A 340 -6.83 6.24 -11.00
CA TYR A 340 -7.02 6.75 -9.64
C TYR A 340 -8.23 7.68 -9.53
N ASN A 341 -8.44 8.58 -10.49
CA ASN A 341 -9.62 9.45 -10.49
C ASN A 341 -10.92 8.64 -10.61
N LEU A 342 -10.95 7.58 -11.42
CA LEU A 342 -12.08 6.65 -11.48
C LEU A 342 -12.34 5.97 -10.13
N SER A 343 -11.29 5.53 -9.43
CA SER A 343 -11.41 4.99 -8.07
C SER A 343 -12.01 6.00 -7.09
N LEU A 344 -11.61 7.28 -7.19
CA LEU A 344 -12.12 8.38 -6.35
C LEU A 344 -13.57 8.79 -6.64
N GLU A 345 -14.19 8.33 -7.74
CA GLU A 345 -15.63 8.52 -7.97
C GLU A 345 -16.50 7.75 -6.97
N VAL A 346 -15.99 6.63 -6.44
CA VAL A 346 -16.72 5.75 -5.49
C VAL A 346 -16.08 5.83 -4.11
N CYS A 347 -14.76 5.68 -4.03
CA CYS A 347 -14.02 5.83 -2.78
C CYS A 347 -13.93 7.33 -2.49
N THR A 348 -14.77 7.82 -1.57
CA THR A 348 -14.79 9.20 -1.12
C THR A 348 -14.34 9.29 0.34
N ARG A 349 -14.09 10.49 0.86
CA ARG A 349 -13.75 10.63 2.28
C ARG A 349 -14.84 10.08 3.21
N ASP A 350 -16.10 10.24 2.81
CA ASP A 350 -17.24 9.79 3.61
C ASP A 350 -17.55 8.31 3.35
N ALA A 351 -17.43 7.85 2.10
CA ALA A 351 -17.60 6.46 1.70
C ALA A 351 -16.24 5.81 1.43
N PHE A 352 -15.80 4.92 2.35
CA PHE A 352 -14.50 4.24 2.31
C PHE A 352 -13.29 5.17 2.57
N PRO A 353 -13.22 5.84 3.74
CA PRO A 353 -12.17 6.83 4.06
C PRO A 353 -10.75 6.30 3.90
N GLN A 354 -10.50 5.04 4.27
CA GLN A 354 -9.18 4.42 4.18
C GLN A 354 -8.74 4.23 2.72
N ASP A 355 -9.61 3.64 1.88
CA ASP A 355 -9.34 3.43 0.46
C ASP A 355 -9.20 4.77 -0.28
N TRP A 356 -10.02 5.77 0.07
CA TRP A 356 -9.87 7.14 -0.45
C TRP A 356 -8.49 7.71 -0.14
N ALA A 357 -8.00 7.60 1.10
CA ALA A 357 -6.68 8.11 1.48
C ALA A 357 -5.52 7.36 0.80
N VAL A 358 -5.66 6.04 0.59
CA VAL A 358 -4.72 5.24 -0.21
C VAL A 358 -4.66 5.76 -1.64
N THR A 359 -5.82 5.94 -2.28
CA THR A 359 -5.91 6.41 -3.67
C THR A 359 -5.38 7.84 -3.80
N GLN A 360 -5.67 8.74 -2.85
CA GLN A 360 -5.10 10.09 -2.82
C GLN A 360 -3.57 10.08 -2.76
N ASN A 361 -2.98 9.27 -1.87
CA ASN A 361 -1.52 9.14 -1.81
C ASN A 361 -0.93 8.62 -3.14
N ASN A 362 -1.58 7.64 -3.77
CA ASN A 362 -1.12 7.09 -5.05
C ASN A 362 -1.25 8.10 -6.20
N LEU A 363 -2.33 8.89 -6.20
CA LEU A 363 -2.57 9.97 -7.15
C LEU A 363 -1.52 11.07 -6.99
N GLY A 364 -1.19 11.47 -5.76
CA GLY A 364 -0.10 12.41 -5.50
C GLY A 364 1.24 11.91 -6.03
N SER A 365 1.51 10.61 -5.87
CA SER A 365 2.72 9.99 -6.44
C SER A 365 2.71 9.95 -7.98
N ALA A 366 1.54 9.88 -8.62
CA ALA A 366 1.45 9.99 -10.06
C ALA A 366 1.70 11.43 -10.53
N TYR A 367 1.14 12.42 -9.84
CA TYR A 367 1.32 13.84 -10.17
C TYR A 367 2.76 14.32 -9.98
N ILE A 368 3.44 13.94 -8.90
CA ILE A 368 4.85 14.34 -8.70
C ILE A 368 5.77 13.79 -9.82
N ASN A 369 5.42 12.63 -10.38
CA ASN A 369 6.16 12.01 -11.48
C ASN A 369 5.65 12.42 -12.88
N ARG A 370 4.56 13.19 -12.97
CA ARG A 370 3.86 13.48 -14.22
C ARG A 370 4.71 14.35 -15.14
N ILE A 371 4.93 13.85 -16.36
CA ILE A 371 5.76 14.52 -17.38
C ILE A 371 4.97 15.58 -18.15
N LYS A 372 3.66 15.36 -18.38
CA LYS A 372 2.80 16.29 -19.10
C LYS A 372 2.24 17.38 -18.19
N GLY A 373 1.86 18.50 -18.79
CA GLY A 373 1.26 19.63 -18.09
C GLY A 373 2.30 20.56 -17.46
N ASP A 374 1.81 21.50 -16.66
CA ASP A 374 2.67 22.43 -15.93
C ASP A 374 3.26 21.76 -14.68
N ILE A 375 4.59 21.80 -14.56
CA ILE A 375 5.32 21.15 -13.46
C ILE A 375 4.95 21.75 -12.10
N VAL A 376 4.67 23.05 -12.03
CA VAL A 376 4.30 23.71 -10.77
C VAL A 376 2.94 23.20 -10.32
N GLU A 377 1.94 23.19 -11.22
CA GLU A 377 0.61 22.67 -10.91
C GLU A 377 0.62 21.17 -10.57
N ASN A 378 1.47 20.38 -11.23
CA ASN A 378 1.63 18.96 -10.90
C ASN A 378 2.15 18.77 -9.46
N ILE A 379 3.18 19.51 -9.04
CA ILE A 379 3.71 19.43 -7.67
C ILE A 379 2.68 19.91 -6.65
N GLU A 380 1.97 21.01 -6.91
CA GLU A 380 0.95 21.52 -5.98
C GLU A 380 -0.23 20.54 -5.85
N THR A 381 -0.62 19.89 -6.95
CA THR A 381 -1.65 18.84 -6.92
C THR A 381 -1.18 17.63 -6.11
N ALA A 382 0.10 17.24 -6.24
CA ALA A 382 0.66 16.16 -5.44
C ALA A 382 0.64 16.48 -3.94
N ILE A 383 1.08 17.68 -3.56
CA ILE A 383 1.05 18.18 -2.18
C ILE A 383 -0.39 18.15 -1.64
N PHE A 384 -1.35 18.65 -2.41
CA PHE A 384 -2.77 18.64 -2.04
C PHE A 384 -3.26 17.21 -1.77
N CYS A 385 -3.01 16.28 -2.69
CA CYS A 385 -3.40 14.87 -2.53
C CYS A 385 -2.80 14.23 -1.27
N TYR A 386 -1.52 14.46 -0.97
CA TYR A 386 -0.89 13.93 0.24
C TYR A 386 -1.49 14.54 1.52
N GLN A 387 -1.74 15.85 1.54
CA GLN A 387 -2.40 16.52 2.66
C GLN A 387 -3.82 15.99 2.89
N GLU A 388 -4.59 15.75 1.83
CA GLU A 388 -5.90 15.11 1.93
C GLU A 388 -5.80 13.69 2.50
N ALA A 389 -4.84 12.89 2.05
CA ALA A 389 -4.61 11.55 2.58
C ALA A 389 -4.26 11.54 4.09
N LEU A 390 -3.47 12.53 4.55
CA LEU A 390 -3.08 12.69 5.97
C LEU A 390 -4.24 13.07 6.89
N LYS A 391 -5.40 13.50 6.37
CA LYS A 391 -6.61 13.70 7.19
C LYS A 391 -7.19 12.40 7.73
N ILE A 392 -6.92 11.28 7.06
CA ILE A 392 -7.37 9.94 7.48
C ILE A 392 -6.18 9.12 8.00
N ARG A 393 -5.06 9.14 7.27
CA ARG A 393 -3.82 8.47 7.67
C ARG A 393 -3.16 9.31 8.74
N THR A 394 -3.42 8.99 10.00
CA THR A 394 -2.82 9.68 11.16
C THR A 394 -1.82 8.76 11.86
N PHE A 395 -0.94 9.36 12.67
CA PHE A 395 0.05 8.64 13.46
C PHE A 395 -0.58 7.52 14.31
N ASP A 396 -1.71 7.81 14.97
CA ASP A 396 -2.34 6.89 15.93
C ASP A 396 -3.17 5.78 15.27
N VAL A 397 -3.75 6.04 14.08
CA VAL A 397 -4.67 5.09 13.43
C VAL A 397 -3.95 4.24 12.39
N PHE A 398 -3.10 4.87 11.56
CA PHE A 398 -2.40 4.22 10.46
C PHE A 398 -0.92 4.64 10.41
N PRO A 399 -0.10 4.31 11.42
CA PRO A 399 1.26 4.84 11.57
C PRO A 399 2.15 4.61 10.33
N LEU A 400 2.08 3.41 9.74
CA LEU A 400 2.88 3.06 8.57
C LEU A 400 2.46 3.82 7.30
N ASP A 401 1.15 3.89 7.04
CA ASP A 401 0.60 4.65 5.91
C ASP A 401 0.84 6.15 6.07
N TRP A 402 0.73 6.67 7.30
CA TRP A 402 1.05 8.05 7.65
C TRP A 402 2.52 8.34 7.34
N ALA A 403 3.46 7.52 7.81
CA ALA A 403 4.88 7.69 7.53
C ALA A 403 5.21 7.62 6.03
N THR A 404 4.54 6.73 5.28
CA THR A 404 4.65 6.67 3.82
C THR A 404 4.22 7.98 3.18
N THR A 405 3.04 8.49 3.55
CA THR A 405 2.51 9.73 3.00
C THR A 405 3.35 10.94 3.40
N GLN A 406 3.90 10.98 4.62
CA GLN A 406 4.82 12.02 5.05
C GLN A 406 6.12 12.02 4.25
N ASN A 407 6.74 10.86 4.04
CA ASN A 407 7.94 10.78 3.19
C ASN A 407 7.66 11.28 1.76
N ASN A 408 6.51 10.92 1.19
CA ASN A 408 6.11 11.39 -0.14
C ASN A 408 5.82 12.89 -0.19
N LEU A 409 5.18 13.44 0.85
CA LEU A 409 4.95 14.87 0.99
C LEU A 409 6.27 15.64 1.15
N GLY A 410 7.23 15.08 1.90
CA GLY A 410 8.58 15.62 2.02
C GLY A 410 9.29 15.72 0.68
N ASN A 411 9.19 14.67 -0.16
CA ASN A 411 9.72 14.69 -1.53
C ASN A 411 9.08 15.82 -2.34
N ALA A 412 7.75 15.95 -2.30
CA ALA A 412 7.04 17.00 -3.03
C ALA A 412 7.43 18.41 -2.56
N TYR A 413 7.58 18.64 -1.26
CA TYR A 413 8.08 19.92 -0.73
C TYR A 413 9.53 20.20 -1.14
N SER A 414 10.38 19.18 -1.19
CA SER A 414 11.78 19.34 -1.60
C SER A 414 11.94 19.79 -3.06
N GLU A 415 10.99 19.40 -3.92
CA GLU A 415 10.94 19.75 -5.34
C GLU A 415 10.08 20.99 -5.63
N ARG A 416 9.36 21.50 -4.62
CA ARG A 416 8.38 22.58 -4.79
C ARG A 416 9.01 23.89 -5.27
N ILE A 417 8.54 24.36 -6.42
CA ILE A 417 8.99 25.60 -7.08
C ILE A 417 8.28 26.84 -6.52
N ARG A 418 6.99 26.72 -6.19
CA ARG A 418 6.17 27.84 -5.69
C ARG A 418 6.52 28.17 -4.24
N GLY A 419 6.48 29.46 -3.90
CA GLY A 419 6.71 29.95 -2.54
C GLY A 419 8.18 30.18 -2.21
N ASN A 420 8.49 30.29 -0.91
CA ASN A 420 9.85 30.53 -0.45
C ASN A 420 10.64 29.21 -0.40
N LYS A 421 11.81 29.16 -1.06
CA LYS A 421 12.65 27.95 -1.11
C LYS A 421 13.10 27.47 0.28
N ALA A 422 13.42 28.38 1.21
CA ALA A 422 13.81 28.01 2.56
C ALA A 422 12.63 27.37 3.33
N GLU A 423 11.42 27.92 3.19
CA GLU A 423 10.21 27.36 3.81
C GLU A 423 9.88 25.96 3.24
N ASN A 424 9.97 25.79 1.93
CA ASN A 424 9.76 24.48 1.28
C ASN A 424 10.76 23.43 1.80
N ILE A 425 12.03 23.82 1.96
CA ILE A 425 13.08 22.98 2.54
C ILE A 425 12.76 22.60 3.99
N GLU A 426 12.31 23.55 4.82
CA GLU A 426 11.93 23.27 6.21
C GLU A 426 10.72 22.32 6.29
N ASN A 427 9.69 22.54 5.46
CA ASN A 427 8.53 21.65 5.39
C ASN A 427 8.93 20.23 4.99
N ALA A 428 9.83 20.09 4.02
CA ALA A 428 10.35 18.78 3.62
C ALA A 428 11.10 18.08 4.78
N ILE A 429 11.98 18.80 5.48
CA ILE A 429 12.71 18.27 6.65
C ILE A 429 11.74 17.78 7.73
N VAL A 430 10.70 18.57 8.05
CA VAL A 430 9.68 18.19 9.03
C VAL A 430 8.99 16.89 8.61
N CYS A 431 8.55 16.78 7.36
CA CYS A 431 7.87 15.57 6.86
C CYS A 431 8.76 14.32 6.96
N TYR A 432 10.05 14.43 6.61
CA TYR A 432 10.98 13.30 6.74
C TYR A 432 11.23 12.93 8.21
N GLN A 433 11.38 13.92 9.09
CA GLN A 433 11.53 13.68 10.53
C GLN A 433 10.30 13.00 11.13
N GLU A 434 9.11 13.39 10.69
CA GLU A 434 7.85 12.75 11.03
C GLU A 434 7.82 11.28 10.57
N ALA A 435 8.13 11.01 9.31
CA ALA A 435 8.22 9.63 8.80
C ALA A 435 9.23 8.77 9.59
N LEU A 436 10.37 9.34 9.99
CA LEU A 436 11.42 8.66 10.78
C LEU A 436 11.01 8.34 12.23
N GLN A 437 9.87 8.83 12.72
CA GLN A 437 9.31 8.38 14.00
C GLN A 437 8.79 6.94 13.93
N ILE A 438 8.33 6.52 12.74
CA ILE A 438 7.83 5.16 12.47
C ILE A 438 8.89 4.32 11.77
N TYR A 439 9.51 4.87 10.73
CA TYR A 439 10.62 4.22 10.05
C TYR A 439 11.83 4.24 10.96
N THR A 440 12.10 3.12 11.62
CA THR A 440 13.30 2.93 12.42
C THR A 440 14.24 1.97 11.72
N ARG A 441 15.54 2.12 11.99
CA ARG A 441 16.59 1.24 11.46
C ARG A 441 16.32 -0.25 11.69
N GLN A 442 15.66 -0.60 12.81
CA GLN A 442 15.40 -1.98 13.20
C GLN A 442 14.12 -2.54 12.55
N ALA A 443 13.02 -1.79 12.57
CA ALA A 443 11.73 -2.28 12.09
C ALA A 443 11.60 -2.16 10.55
N PHE A 444 12.10 -1.07 9.98
CA PHE A 444 11.96 -0.72 8.56
C PHE A 444 13.30 -0.24 7.97
N PRO A 445 14.33 -1.10 7.91
CA PRO A 445 15.68 -0.69 7.53
C PRO A 445 15.75 -0.02 6.15
N ARG A 446 14.97 -0.51 5.18
CA ARG A 446 14.96 0.04 3.81
C ARG A 446 14.29 1.41 3.76
N ASP A 447 13.07 1.53 4.27
CA ASP A 447 12.32 2.79 4.28
C ASP A 447 13.04 3.85 5.11
N TRP A 448 13.62 3.47 6.26
CA TRP A 448 14.47 4.35 7.05
C TRP A 448 15.69 4.85 6.26
N ALA A 449 16.39 3.98 5.52
CA ALA A 449 17.55 4.38 4.72
C ALA A 449 17.15 5.36 3.60
N GLU A 450 16.02 5.11 2.92
CA GLU A 450 15.49 5.98 1.88
C GLU A 450 15.10 7.36 2.45
N THR A 451 14.37 7.39 3.57
CA THR A 451 13.99 8.65 4.21
C THR A 451 15.20 9.41 4.76
N GLN A 452 16.21 8.72 5.32
CA GLN A 452 17.47 9.35 5.74
C GLN A 452 18.23 9.94 4.55
N TYR A 453 18.28 9.24 3.42
CA TYR A 453 18.89 9.74 2.19
C TYR A 453 18.18 10.99 1.67
N ASN A 454 16.84 11.00 1.66
CA ASN A 454 16.05 12.15 1.25
C ASN A 454 16.26 13.35 2.19
N LEU A 455 16.21 13.11 3.51
CA LEU A 455 16.53 14.12 4.52
C LEU A 455 17.95 14.69 4.33
N ALA A 456 18.94 13.85 4.06
CA ALA A 456 20.32 14.28 3.82
C ALA A 456 20.44 15.19 2.57
N ASN A 457 19.74 14.85 1.48
CA ASN A 457 19.68 15.70 0.29
C ASN A 457 19.10 17.08 0.65
N THR A 458 18.00 17.12 1.40
CA THR A 458 17.32 18.37 1.77
C THR A 458 18.14 19.22 2.73
N LEU A 459 18.81 18.61 3.71
CA LEU A 459 19.75 19.29 4.61
C LEU A 459 20.93 19.88 3.85
N ARG A 460 21.48 19.15 2.87
CA ARG A 460 22.54 19.68 2.00
C ARG A 460 22.06 20.89 1.18
N GLU A 461 20.85 20.86 0.66
CA GLU A 461 20.28 22.01 -0.05
C GLU A 461 20.04 23.21 0.90
N ARG A 462 19.64 22.96 2.16
CA ARG A 462 19.56 24.01 3.19
C ARG A 462 20.93 24.60 3.51
N PHE A 463 21.97 23.77 3.59
CA PHE A 463 23.35 24.22 3.76
C PHE A 463 23.79 25.13 2.61
N LYS A 464 23.53 24.76 1.36
CA LYS A 464 23.87 25.61 0.20
C LYS A 464 23.16 26.95 0.23
N LEU A 465 21.91 26.98 0.68
CA LEU A 465 21.10 28.19 0.71
C LEU A 465 21.47 29.12 1.87
N LEU A 466 21.74 28.56 3.06
CA LEU A 466 21.84 29.32 4.31
C LEU A 466 23.22 29.27 4.98
N GLY A 467 24.16 28.45 4.48
CA GLY A 467 25.50 28.28 5.04
C GLY A 467 25.54 27.60 6.41
N LYS A 468 24.47 26.91 6.83
CA LYS A 468 24.36 26.26 8.14
C LYS A 468 25.27 25.03 8.23
N VAL A 469 26.46 25.18 8.79
CA VAL A 469 27.47 24.09 8.90
C VAL A 469 26.94 22.84 9.63
N ALA A 470 26.02 23.01 10.59
CA ALA A 470 25.38 21.87 11.25
C ALA A 470 24.62 20.97 10.28
N ASP A 471 24.01 21.54 9.23
CA ASP A 471 23.21 20.79 8.26
C ASP A 471 24.08 19.89 7.39
N ILE A 472 25.24 20.38 6.92
CA ILE A 472 26.13 19.54 6.10
C ILE A 472 26.72 18.40 6.92
N GLN A 473 27.03 18.63 8.20
CA GLN A 473 27.49 17.56 9.09
C GLN A 473 26.40 16.52 9.34
N GLN A 474 25.16 16.96 9.55
CA GLN A 474 24.02 16.06 9.72
C GLN A 474 23.74 15.28 8.41
N ALA A 475 23.78 15.94 7.26
CA ALA A 475 23.60 15.30 5.96
C ALA A 475 24.63 14.18 5.72
N ILE A 476 25.92 14.45 5.97
CA ILE A 476 27.00 13.44 5.84
C ILE A 476 26.73 12.24 6.77
N ASN A 477 26.29 12.49 8.01
CA ASN A 477 25.98 11.41 8.95
C ASN A 477 24.77 10.58 8.49
N SER A 478 23.68 11.23 8.06
CA SER A 478 22.48 10.57 7.53
C SER A 478 22.78 9.76 6.28
N TYR A 479 23.63 10.28 5.37
CA TYR A 479 24.13 9.49 4.25
C TYR A 479 24.87 8.25 4.79
N LYS A 480 25.95 8.40 5.55
CA LYS A 480 26.77 7.27 6.05
C LYS A 480 25.90 6.15 6.66
N GLN A 481 24.93 6.55 7.47
CA GLN A 481 23.94 5.67 8.09
C GLN A 481 23.04 4.92 7.09
N ALA A 482 22.48 5.62 6.10
CA ALA A 482 21.70 4.98 5.03
C ALA A 482 22.57 4.04 4.18
N GLY A 483 23.83 4.41 3.94
CA GLY A 483 24.81 3.64 3.19
C GLY A 483 25.06 2.25 3.75
N GLU A 484 25.09 2.08 5.08
CA GLU A 484 25.28 0.78 5.74
C GLU A 484 24.19 -0.25 5.41
N ILE A 485 23.01 0.23 4.98
CA ILE A 485 21.89 -0.61 4.56
C ILE A 485 21.89 -0.77 3.04
N ILE A 486 22.11 0.32 2.31
CA ILE A 486 22.14 0.31 0.84
C ILE A 486 23.28 -0.56 0.30
N GLU A 487 24.45 -0.57 0.94
CA GLU A 487 25.60 -1.41 0.55
C GLU A 487 25.27 -2.91 0.60
N LYS A 488 24.34 -3.31 1.48
CA LYS A 488 23.89 -4.71 1.60
C LYS A 488 22.84 -5.09 0.56
N THR A 489 22.38 -4.13 -0.25
CA THR A 489 21.43 -4.41 -1.34
C THR A 489 22.17 -4.90 -2.58
N GLU A 490 21.52 -5.75 -3.37
CA GLU A 490 22.07 -6.19 -4.67
C GLU A 490 22.01 -5.10 -5.75
N ASP A 491 21.32 -3.98 -5.47
CA ASP A 491 21.18 -2.84 -6.38
C ASP A 491 22.43 -1.95 -6.34
N LYS A 492 23.40 -2.31 -7.18
CA LYS A 492 24.63 -1.55 -7.35
C LYS A 492 24.33 -0.11 -7.78
N THR A 493 23.37 0.12 -8.67
CA THR A 493 23.06 1.46 -9.16
C THR A 493 22.60 2.38 -8.02
N LEU A 494 21.75 1.85 -7.12
CA LEU A 494 21.33 2.57 -5.92
C LEU A 494 22.52 2.91 -5.02
N TYR A 495 23.42 1.95 -4.78
CA TYR A 495 24.64 2.17 -4.00
C TYR A 495 25.53 3.28 -4.58
N PHE A 496 25.72 3.31 -5.91
CA PHE A 496 26.56 4.34 -6.52
C PHE A 496 25.90 5.71 -6.61
N ASN A 497 24.58 5.77 -6.79
CA ASN A 497 23.82 7.03 -6.65
C ASN A 497 23.98 7.61 -5.25
N TYR A 498 23.85 6.75 -4.24
CA TYR A 498 24.10 7.09 -2.85
C TYR A 498 25.54 7.60 -2.65
N SER A 499 26.55 6.84 -3.10
CA SER A 499 27.98 7.20 -2.97
C SER A 499 28.30 8.52 -3.68
N TYR A 500 27.66 8.79 -4.82
CA TYR A 500 27.80 10.07 -5.53
C TYR A 500 27.25 11.24 -4.71
N GLN A 501 26.06 11.12 -4.11
CA GLN A 501 25.50 12.18 -3.27
C GLN A 501 26.31 12.40 -1.99
N LEU A 502 26.79 11.33 -1.36
CA LEU A 502 27.69 11.41 -0.21
C LEU A 502 29.01 12.10 -0.60
N GLY A 503 29.62 11.73 -1.74
CA GLY A 503 30.83 12.37 -2.24
C GLY A 503 30.66 13.88 -2.44
N LYS A 504 29.52 14.32 -2.99
CA LYS A 504 29.17 15.74 -3.09
C LYS A 504 29.02 16.41 -1.73
N ALA A 505 28.33 15.77 -0.78
CA ALA A 505 28.15 16.32 0.56
C ALA A 505 29.48 16.43 1.31
N LEU A 506 30.35 15.43 1.19
CA LEU A 506 31.72 15.45 1.74
C LEU A 506 32.55 16.57 1.10
N PHE A 507 32.45 16.77 -0.21
CA PHE A 507 33.14 17.87 -0.89
C PHE A 507 32.68 19.23 -0.37
N GLU A 508 31.37 19.43 -0.28
CA GLU A 508 30.75 20.65 0.25
C GLU A 508 31.07 20.88 1.74
N GLY A 509 31.22 19.80 2.52
CA GLY A 509 31.65 19.83 3.92
C GLY A 509 33.16 19.97 4.14
N GLY A 510 33.98 19.98 3.08
CA GLY A 510 35.43 20.13 3.17
C GLY A 510 36.22 18.82 3.39
N TYR A 511 35.57 17.67 3.39
CA TYR A 511 36.17 16.34 3.57
C TYR A 511 36.70 15.80 2.23
N TYR A 512 37.70 16.49 1.65
CA TYR A 512 38.14 16.28 0.27
C TYR A 512 38.68 14.89 -0.03
N THR A 513 39.42 14.27 0.89
CA THR A 513 40.00 12.93 0.67
C THR A 513 38.92 11.86 0.56
N GLU A 514 37.96 11.84 1.51
CA GLU A 514 36.82 10.92 1.48
C GLU A 514 35.94 11.18 0.24
N ALA A 515 35.74 12.45 -0.14
CA ALA A 515 34.97 12.79 -1.32
C ALA A 515 35.59 12.25 -2.63
N ILE A 516 36.92 12.30 -2.78
CA ILE A 516 37.63 11.73 -3.95
C ILE A 516 37.37 10.23 -4.03
N GLU A 517 37.54 9.50 -2.92
CA GLU A 517 37.37 8.05 -2.88
C GLU A 517 35.97 7.64 -3.36
N HIS A 518 34.93 8.27 -2.83
CA HIS A 518 33.55 7.99 -3.22
C HIS A 518 33.28 8.30 -4.71
N LEU A 519 33.79 9.42 -5.22
CA LEU A 519 33.56 9.85 -6.60
C LEU A 519 34.36 9.02 -7.62
N GLU A 520 35.61 8.63 -7.30
CA GLU A 520 36.41 7.76 -8.16
C GLU A 520 35.82 6.34 -8.25
N ASN A 521 35.27 5.83 -7.16
CA ASN A 521 34.54 4.57 -7.16
C ASN A 521 33.31 4.63 -8.09
N CYS A 522 32.53 5.72 -8.03
CA CYS A 522 31.40 5.93 -8.94
C CYS A 522 31.87 6.06 -10.40
N GLN A 523 32.94 6.81 -10.66
CA GLN A 523 33.52 6.97 -11.99
C GLN A 523 33.87 5.62 -12.63
N GLN A 524 34.60 4.76 -11.91
CA GLN A 524 35.04 3.46 -12.43
C GLN A 524 33.87 2.58 -12.86
N LEU A 525 32.75 2.62 -12.13
CA LEU A 525 31.56 1.86 -12.47
C LEU A 525 30.90 2.39 -13.75
N TYR A 526 30.50 3.67 -13.77
CA TYR A 526 29.75 4.21 -14.90
C TYR A 526 30.59 4.21 -16.18
N GLN A 527 31.91 4.28 -16.05
CA GLN A 527 32.83 4.02 -17.16
C GLN A 527 32.76 2.58 -17.66
N LYS A 528 32.73 1.57 -16.77
CA LYS A 528 32.54 0.15 -17.16
C LYS A 528 31.18 -0.10 -17.80
N GLN A 529 30.12 0.55 -17.31
CA GLN A 529 28.76 0.45 -17.85
C GLN A 529 28.57 1.22 -19.16
N LYS A 530 29.53 2.10 -19.51
CA LYS A 530 29.45 3.02 -20.66
C LYS A 530 28.26 3.99 -20.57
N ASP A 531 27.79 4.28 -19.36
CA ASP A 531 26.76 5.28 -19.11
C ASP A 531 27.40 6.67 -19.05
N ILE A 532 27.42 7.32 -20.21
CA ILE A 532 28.00 8.66 -20.35
C ILE A 532 27.18 9.74 -19.63
N SER A 533 25.88 9.52 -19.44
CA SER A 533 24.96 10.47 -18.80
C SER A 533 25.27 10.61 -17.32
N SER A 534 25.49 9.49 -16.64
CA SER A 534 25.89 9.48 -15.22
C SER A 534 27.37 9.83 -15.02
N LEU A 535 28.23 9.47 -15.97
CA LEU A 535 29.68 9.72 -15.87
C LEU A 535 30.06 11.20 -16.00
N ALA A 536 29.41 11.97 -16.88
CA ALA A 536 29.81 13.37 -17.14
C ALA A 536 29.76 14.28 -15.90
N PRO A 537 28.70 14.25 -15.06
CA PRO A 537 28.64 15.02 -13.82
C PRO A 537 29.65 14.55 -12.77
N ILE A 538 29.93 13.24 -12.67
CA ILE A 538 30.93 12.71 -11.73
C ILE A 538 32.32 13.25 -12.05
N LEU A 539 32.70 13.25 -13.34
CA LEU A 539 33.96 13.82 -13.78
C LEU A 539 34.05 15.32 -13.52
N LEU A 540 32.93 16.05 -13.63
CA LEU A 540 32.87 17.47 -13.29
C LEU A 540 33.13 17.71 -11.79
N GLU A 541 32.50 16.92 -10.91
CA GLU A 541 32.73 17.05 -9.47
C GLU A 541 34.16 16.67 -9.09
N LEU A 542 34.73 15.60 -9.67
CA LEU A 542 36.16 15.27 -9.50
C LEU A 542 37.07 16.40 -9.99
N ALA A 543 36.76 17.02 -11.14
CA ALA A 543 37.52 18.14 -11.64
C ALA A 543 37.53 19.33 -10.66
N ARG A 544 36.37 19.69 -10.12
CA ARG A 544 36.22 20.75 -9.11
C ARG A 544 36.96 20.41 -7.82
N LEU A 545 36.92 19.16 -7.39
CA LEU A 545 37.60 18.70 -6.20
C LEU A 545 39.13 18.75 -6.37
N TYR A 546 39.64 18.24 -7.50
CA TYR A 546 41.06 18.35 -7.84
C TYR A 546 41.53 19.79 -8.02
N HIS A 547 40.68 20.66 -8.56
CA HIS A 547 40.93 22.09 -8.65
C HIS A 547 41.04 22.72 -7.26
N ARG A 548 40.09 22.42 -6.36
CA ARG A 548 40.06 22.94 -4.99
C ARG A 548 41.24 22.47 -4.13
N THR A 549 41.72 21.26 -4.37
CA THR A 549 42.89 20.68 -3.68
C THR A 549 44.23 21.07 -4.32
N GLY A 550 44.23 21.92 -5.35
CA GLY A 550 45.43 22.45 -6.00
C GLY A 550 46.09 21.50 -7.01
N ARG A 551 45.48 20.35 -7.32
CA ARG A 551 45.99 19.40 -8.33
C ARG A 551 45.55 19.81 -9.73
N LEU A 552 46.04 20.96 -10.20
CA LEU A 552 45.51 21.68 -11.37
C LEU A 552 45.55 20.88 -12.68
N GLU A 553 46.63 20.14 -12.96
CA GLU A 553 46.69 19.32 -14.19
C GLU A 553 45.74 18.12 -14.17
N GLN A 554 45.49 17.52 -13.00
CA GLN A 554 44.47 16.47 -12.87
C GLN A 554 43.07 17.05 -13.08
N ALA A 555 42.77 18.19 -12.45
CA ALA A 555 41.52 18.91 -12.64
C ALA A 555 41.25 19.21 -14.12
N ARG A 556 42.29 19.64 -14.84
CA ARG A 556 42.22 19.97 -16.27
C ARG A 556 41.86 18.76 -17.12
N LEU A 557 42.44 17.59 -16.85
CA LEU A 557 42.08 16.35 -17.56
C LEU A 557 40.62 15.98 -17.33
N TYR A 558 40.17 15.99 -16.07
CA TYR A 558 38.79 15.68 -15.72
C TYR A 558 37.79 16.65 -16.32
N PHE A 559 38.06 17.96 -16.30
CA PHE A 559 37.21 18.94 -16.97
C PHE A 559 37.13 18.70 -18.48
N LYS A 560 38.24 18.38 -19.14
CA LYS A 560 38.24 18.07 -20.59
C LYS A 560 37.43 16.81 -20.91
N ASP A 561 37.57 15.77 -20.09
CA ASP A 561 36.80 14.54 -20.26
C ASP A 561 35.31 14.77 -20.02
N SER A 562 34.96 15.51 -18.95
CA SER A 562 33.58 15.91 -18.65
C SER A 562 32.97 16.75 -19.79
N LEU A 563 33.69 17.77 -20.27
CA LEU A 563 33.28 18.60 -21.40
C LEU A 563 32.99 17.78 -22.66
N ARG A 564 33.87 16.81 -22.97
CA ARG A 564 33.67 15.91 -24.11
C ARG A 564 32.38 15.11 -23.96
N LEU A 565 32.06 14.64 -22.75
CA LEU A 565 30.84 13.88 -22.52
C LEU A 565 29.59 14.77 -22.60
N PHE A 566 29.59 15.95 -21.98
CA PHE A 566 28.46 16.90 -22.09
C PHE A 566 28.18 17.32 -23.53
N ARG A 567 29.22 17.54 -24.35
CA ARG A 567 29.05 17.79 -25.79
C ARG A 567 28.37 16.62 -26.52
N ARG A 568 28.70 15.38 -26.17
CA ARG A 568 28.05 14.18 -26.76
C ARG A 568 26.60 14.03 -26.30
N LEU A 569 26.30 14.48 -25.09
CA LEU A 569 24.94 14.51 -24.54
C LEU A 569 24.10 15.65 -25.10
N GLY A 570 24.73 16.67 -25.72
CA GLY A 570 24.05 17.86 -26.19
C GLY A 570 23.65 18.83 -25.07
N ASP A 571 24.20 18.67 -23.87
CA ASP A 571 23.90 19.48 -22.69
C ASP A 571 24.71 20.79 -22.74
N GLN A 572 24.15 21.79 -23.42
CA GLN A 572 24.87 23.03 -23.71
C GLN A 572 25.09 23.89 -22.45
N ASP A 573 24.20 23.80 -21.45
CA ASP A 573 24.35 24.51 -20.18
C ASP A 573 25.60 24.03 -19.42
N ASN A 574 25.75 22.71 -19.29
CA ASN A 574 26.93 22.15 -18.67
C ASN A 574 28.18 22.35 -19.53
N VAL A 575 28.08 22.31 -20.87
CA VAL A 575 29.20 22.67 -21.75
C VAL A 575 29.71 24.07 -21.42
N ALA A 576 28.84 25.08 -21.33
CA ALA A 576 29.23 26.45 -21.01
C ALA A 576 29.80 26.61 -19.58
N SER A 577 29.22 25.90 -18.62
CA SER A 577 29.74 25.90 -17.24
C SER A 577 31.14 25.28 -17.16
N VAL A 578 31.37 24.15 -17.82
CA VAL A 578 32.66 23.46 -17.84
C VAL A 578 33.71 24.25 -18.63
N THR A 579 33.36 24.86 -19.76
CA THR A 579 34.31 25.71 -20.52
C THR A 579 34.70 26.95 -19.73
N THR A 580 33.78 27.57 -18.99
CA THR A 580 34.09 28.68 -18.07
C THR A 580 35.07 28.22 -16.98
N ALA A 581 34.79 27.07 -16.34
CA ALA A 581 35.66 26.51 -15.31
C ALA A 581 37.06 26.15 -15.85
N LEU A 582 37.13 25.58 -17.06
CA LEU A 582 38.39 25.33 -17.78
C LEU A 582 39.13 26.62 -18.09
N GLY A 583 38.45 27.65 -18.57
CA GLY A 583 39.03 28.97 -18.82
C GLY A 583 39.73 29.49 -17.58
N ASN A 584 39.02 29.55 -16.46
CA ASN A 584 39.55 29.97 -15.16
C ASN A 584 40.73 29.11 -14.68
N LEU A 585 40.66 27.79 -14.87
CA LEU A 585 41.75 26.88 -14.53
C LEU A 585 42.99 27.13 -15.41
N GLU A 586 42.81 27.33 -16.71
CA GLU A 586 43.93 27.59 -17.64
C GLU A 586 44.59 28.95 -17.35
N ILE A 587 43.85 29.95 -16.84
CA ILE A 587 44.43 31.19 -16.30
C ILE A 587 45.37 30.86 -15.14
N GLN A 588 44.92 30.05 -14.17
CA GLN A 588 45.72 29.67 -13.00
C GLN A 588 46.97 28.86 -13.36
N ILE A 589 46.90 28.05 -14.43
CA ILE A 589 48.03 27.27 -14.95
C ILE A 589 48.99 28.17 -15.79
N GLY A 590 48.55 29.37 -16.19
CA GLY A 590 49.33 30.30 -17.03
C GLY A 590 49.19 30.08 -18.54
N ARG A 591 48.19 29.31 -18.98
CA ARG A 591 47.90 29.01 -20.39
C ARG A 591 46.88 30.00 -20.97
N ILE A 592 47.31 31.25 -21.09
CA ILE A 592 46.45 32.39 -21.44
C ILE A 592 45.74 32.21 -22.79
N SER A 593 46.42 31.69 -23.82
CA SER A 593 45.80 31.47 -25.14
C SER A 593 44.65 30.46 -25.09
N GLN A 594 44.83 29.36 -24.34
CA GLN A 594 43.78 28.36 -24.14
C GLN A 594 42.64 28.90 -23.27
N ALA A 595 42.96 29.66 -22.22
CA ALA A 595 41.96 30.33 -21.39
C ALA A 595 41.05 31.24 -22.22
N CYS A 596 41.63 32.10 -23.07
CA CYS A 596 40.89 32.97 -23.98
C CYS A 596 39.99 32.18 -24.94
N SER A 597 40.47 31.03 -25.44
CA SER A 597 39.69 30.16 -26.34
C SER A 597 38.45 29.61 -25.62
N HIS A 598 38.61 29.05 -24.42
CA HIS A 598 37.51 28.48 -23.64
C HIS A 598 36.51 29.55 -23.17
N LEU A 599 36.99 30.72 -22.75
CA LEU A 599 36.12 31.82 -22.34
C LEU A 599 35.33 32.42 -23.51
N LYS A 600 35.92 32.53 -24.72
CA LYS A 600 35.17 32.93 -25.91
C LYS A 600 34.08 31.94 -26.28
N GLU A 601 34.36 30.64 -26.16
CA GLU A 601 33.35 29.60 -26.38
C GLU A 601 32.18 29.74 -25.40
N ALA A 602 32.47 29.92 -24.10
CA ALA A 602 31.45 30.16 -23.09
C ALA A 602 30.68 31.47 -23.34
N GLN A 603 31.37 32.54 -23.74
CA GLN A 603 30.78 33.84 -24.08
C GLN A 603 29.69 33.70 -25.16
N THR A 604 29.98 32.99 -26.25
CA THR A 604 29.02 32.76 -27.34
C THR A 604 27.76 32.10 -26.81
N TYR A 605 27.89 31.07 -25.97
CA TYR A 605 26.74 30.40 -25.37
C TYR A 605 25.88 31.32 -24.51
N TYR A 606 26.50 32.07 -23.59
CA TYR A 606 25.75 32.94 -22.68
C TYR A 606 25.13 34.14 -23.40
N GLN A 607 25.73 34.58 -24.51
CA GLN A 607 25.16 35.60 -25.38
C GLN A 607 23.93 35.07 -26.13
N GLU A 608 23.99 33.86 -26.69
CA GLU A 608 22.86 33.22 -27.38
C GLU A 608 21.68 32.93 -26.45
N ASN A 609 21.95 32.64 -25.17
CA ASN A 609 20.95 32.31 -24.16
C ASN A 609 20.55 33.49 -23.24
N ASN A 610 20.96 34.72 -23.57
CA ASN A 610 20.63 35.94 -22.82
C ASN A 610 20.97 35.88 -21.32
N ASN A 611 22.04 35.19 -20.92
CA ASN A 611 22.48 35.13 -19.53
C ASN A 611 23.43 36.31 -19.23
N SER A 612 22.85 37.47 -18.93
CA SER A 612 23.59 38.74 -18.78
C SER A 612 24.63 38.70 -17.65
N GLU A 613 24.33 38.06 -16.53
CA GLU A 613 25.24 37.98 -15.37
C GLU A 613 26.52 37.21 -15.71
N ARG A 614 26.39 36.02 -16.31
CA ARG A 614 27.56 35.21 -16.72
C ARG A 614 28.33 35.85 -17.87
N LEU A 615 27.62 36.53 -18.77
CA LEU A 615 28.25 37.23 -19.88
C LEU A 615 29.11 38.40 -19.40
N GLU A 616 28.66 39.16 -18.40
CA GLU A 616 29.47 40.22 -17.78
C GLU A 616 30.75 39.68 -17.13
N GLU A 617 30.64 38.58 -16.38
CA GLU A 617 31.80 37.89 -15.76
C GLU A 617 32.84 37.51 -16.81
N ILE A 618 32.41 36.86 -17.89
CA ILE A 618 33.31 36.39 -18.96
C ILE A 618 33.91 37.55 -19.76
N ASN A 619 33.12 38.58 -20.05
CA ASN A 619 33.60 39.79 -20.72
C ASN A 619 34.70 40.48 -19.91
N TYR A 620 34.50 40.56 -18.60
CA TYR A 620 35.49 41.12 -17.68
C TYR A 620 36.80 40.32 -17.72
N LEU A 621 36.73 38.98 -17.60
CA LEU A 621 37.89 38.09 -17.67
C LEU A 621 38.62 38.20 -19.01
N LEU A 622 37.89 38.16 -20.13
CA LEU A 622 38.47 38.29 -21.48
C LEU A 622 39.16 39.64 -21.67
N LYS A 623 38.61 40.73 -21.14
CA LYS A 623 39.22 42.06 -21.20
C LYS A 623 40.54 42.11 -20.44
N ILE A 624 40.60 41.51 -19.26
CA ILE A 624 41.85 41.42 -18.48
C ILE A 624 42.89 40.61 -19.26
N LEU A 625 42.53 39.44 -19.79
CA LEU A 625 43.45 38.57 -20.51
C LEU A 625 43.95 39.13 -21.85
N GLN A 626 43.22 40.08 -22.45
CA GLN A 626 43.67 40.81 -23.64
C GLN A 626 44.60 41.97 -23.32
N SER A 627 44.64 42.41 -22.05
CA SER A 627 45.50 43.49 -21.56
C SER A 627 46.77 43.01 -20.84
N ALA A 628 46.88 41.69 -20.61
CA ALA A 628 48.02 41.00 -20.02
C ALA A 628 48.83 40.29 -21.10
#